data_AF-A0A353Y395-F1
#
_entry.id   AF-A0A353Y395-F1
#
_cell.length_a   1.000
_cell.length_b   1.000
_cell.length_c   1.000
_cell.angle_alpha   90.00
_cell.angle_beta   90.00
_cell.angle_gamma   90.00
#
_symmetry.space_group_name_H-M   'P 1'
#
loop_
_entity.id
_entity.type
_entity.pdbx_description
1 polymer ?
#
loop_
_entity_poly.entity_id
_entity_poly.type
_entity_poly.pdbx_seq_one_letter_code
_entity_poly.pdbx_strand_id
1 'polypeptide(L)' 'PGNSGGPLVTMDGEVVGIVTAILNPNEQRSFVGIGFAVPIENAASAVGMHPF' A
#
# COMPACT_ATOMS: atom_id res chain seq x y z
N PRO A 1 -11.29 8.69 3.64
CA PRO A 1 -11.43 7.69 2.56
C PRO A 1 -10.56 8.09 1.37
N GLY A 2 -9.81 7.18 0.73
CA GLY A 2 -9.23 7.51 -0.58
C GLY A 2 -7.90 6.89 -1.02
N ASN A 3 -7.19 6.13 -0.17
CA ASN A 3 -5.88 5.57 -0.57
C ASN A 3 -5.92 4.06 -0.87
N SER A 4 -6.96 3.34 -0.44
CA SER A 4 -7.06 1.89 -0.63
C SER A 4 -7.13 1.52 -2.12
N GLY A 5 -6.28 0.58 -2.53
CA GLY A 5 -6.12 0.13 -3.92
C GLY A 5 -5.06 0.88 -4.73
N GLY A 6 -4.52 1.99 -4.22
CA GLY A 6 -3.44 2.74 -4.88
C GLY A 6 -2.04 2.14 -4.66
N PRO A 7 -1.06 2.47 -5.52
CA PRO A 7 0.31 1.98 -5.37
C PRO A 7 1.02 2.67 -4.19
N LEU A 8 1.76 1.88 -3.42
CA LEU A 8 2.79 2.37 -2.52
C LEU A 8 4.09 2.48 -3.32
N VAL A 9 4.64 3.69 -3.39
CA VAL A 9 5.81 4.00 -4.23
C VAL A 9 6.98 4.51 -3.43
N THR A 10 8.20 4.15 -3.86
CA THR A 10 9.45 4.74 -3.35
C THR A 10 9.65 6.15 -3.94
N MET A 11 10.63 6.89 -3.43
CA MET A 11 11.00 8.20 -3.98
C MET A 11 11.57 8.11 -5.41
N ASP A 12 12.08 6.94 -5.78
CA ASP A 12 12.59 6.65 -7.12
C ASP A 12 11.47 6.23 -8.10
N GLY A 13 10.22 6.14 -7.62
CA GLY A 13 9.05 5.80 -8.44
C GLY A 13 8.79 4.30 -8.57
N GLU A 14 9.48 3.46 -7.81
CA GLU A 14 9.27 2.01 -7.81
C GLU A 14 8.00 1.65 -7.03
N VAL A 15 7.17 0.74 -7.57
CA VAL A 15 5.99 0.23 -6.87
C VAL A 15 6.40 -0.92 -5.96
N VAL A 16 6.16 -0.77 -4.66
CA VAL A 16 6.56 -1.76 -3.63
C VAL A 16 5.36 -2.37 -2.90
N GLY A 17 4.15 -1.90 -3.16
CA GLY A 17 2.94 -2.51 -2.60
C GLY A 17 1.64 -1.86 -3.03
N ILE A 18 0.53 -2.36 -2.49
CA ILE A 18 -0.83 -1.84 -2.69
C ILE A 18 -1.39 -1.42 -1.34
N VAL A 19 -1.73 -0.14 -1.19
CA VAL A 19 -2.29 0.38 0.07
C VAL A 19 -3.64 -0.26 0.34
N THR A 20 -3.84 -0.81 1.54
CA THR A 20 -5.09 -1.49 1.91
C THR A 20 -5.86 -0.73 2.98
N ALA A 21 -5.17 -0.22 3.99
CA ALA A 21 -5.78 0.44 5.12
C ALA A 21 -4.89 1.52 5.71
N ILE A 22 -5.53 2.44 6.43
CA ILE A 22 -4.87 3.43 7.27
C ILE A 22 -5.47 3.35 8.66
N LEU A 23 -4.62 3.34 9.68
CA LEU A 23 -5.01 3.49 11.07
C LEU A 23 -4.57 4.87 11.54
N ASN A 24 -5.54 5.73 11.87
CA ASN A 24 -5.25 7.00 12.52
C ASN A 24 -5.43 6.81 14.03
N PRO A 25 -4.36 6.86 14.85
CA PRO A 25 -4.48 6.73 16.29
C PRO A 25 -5.18 7.92 16.95
N ASN A 26 -5.39 9.01 16.21
CA ASN A 26 -5.93 10.28 16.68
C ASN A 26 -7.20 10.64 15.89
N GLU A 27 -8.09 11.46 16.45
CA GLU A 27 -9.28 11.98 15.76
C GLU A 27 -8.98 13.11 14.75
N GLN A 28 -7.71 13.30 14.39
CA GLN A 28 -7.31 14.34 13.44
C GLN A 28 -7.79 14.03 12.02
N ARG A 29 -8.22 15.08 11.30
CA ARG A 29 -8.67 14.94 9.90
C ARG A 29 -7.53 14.62 8.93
N SER A 30 -6.30 14.95 9.29
CA SER A 30 -5.08 14.58 8.55
C SER A 30 -4.59 13.20 8.97
N PHE A 31 -4.04 12.45 8.01
CA PHE A 31 -3.39 11.18 8.31
C PHE A 31 -2.05 11.41 9.01
N VAL A 32 -1.97 11.03 10.28
CA VAL A 32 -0.75 10.99 11.10
C VAL A 32 -0.76 9.65 11.82
N GLY A 33 -0.55 8.57 11.05
CA GLY A 33 -0.79 7.23 11.54
C GLY A 33 -0.04 6.13 10.78
N ILE A 34 -0.53 4.91 10.91
CA ILE A 34 0.09 3.71 10.34
C ILE A 34 -0.63 3.36 9.04
N GLY A 35 0.13 3.21 7.95
CA GLY A 35 -0.36 2.70 6.67
C GLY A 35 -0.08 1.21 6.55
N PHE A 36 -1.04 0.47 6.00
CA PHE A 36 -0.88 -0.95 5.70
C PHE A 36 -0.92 -1.16 4.19
N ALA A 37 -0.09 -2.08 3.70
CA ALA A 37 -0.02 -2.44 2.29
C ALA A 37 0.19 -3.95 2.10
N VAL A 38 -0.32 -4.48 1.00
CA VAL A 38 0.08 -5.80 0.49
C VAL A 38 1.39 -5.63 -0.29
N PRO A 39 2.45 -6.41 -0.01
CA PRO A 39 3.68 -6.39 -0.81
C PRO A 39 3.40 -6.67 -2.29
N ILE A 40 4.12 -6.00 -3.19
CA ILE A 40 3.84 -6.12 -4.63
C ILE A 40 4.11 -7.53 -5.16
N GLU A 41 5.04 -8.26 -4.56
CA GLU A 41 5.37 -9.65 -4.89
C GLU A 41 4.22 -10.59 -4.54
N ASN A 42 3.54 -10.34 -3.41
CA ASN A 42 2.36 -11.11 -3.02
C ASN A 42 1.20 -10.86 -4.00
N ALA A 43 0.99 -9.61 -4.40
CA ALA A 43 -0.03 -9.26 -5.37
C ALA A 43 0.26 -9.86 -6.76
N ALA A 44 1.53 -9.85 -7.19
CA ALA A 44 1.98 -10.46 -8.43
C ALA A 44 1.73 -11.96 -8.45
N SER A 45 2.12 -12.66 -7.39
CA SER A 45 1.86 -14.10 -7.22
C SER A 45 0.36 -14.42 -7.25
N ALA A 46 -0.47 -13.59 -6.61
CA ALA A 46 -1.92 -13.79 -6.56
C ALA A 46 -2.60 -13.73 -7.95
N VAL A 47 -2.01 -13.01 -8.92
CA VAL A 47 -2.50 -12.95 -10.30
C VAL A 47 -1.73 -13.87 -11.25
N GLY A 48 -0.91 -14.79 -10.72
CA GLY A 48 -0.20 -15.80 -11.49
C GLY A 48 1.07 -15.30 -12.17
N MET A 49 1.59 -14.13 -11.80
CA MET A 49 2.90 -13.69 -12.26
C MET A 49 3.99 -14.43 -11.47
N HIS A 50 4.89 -15.10 -12.19
CA HIS A 50 6.02 -15.80 -11.59
C HIS A 50 7.08 -14.77 -11.16
N PRO A 51 7.73 -14.93 -9.99
CA PRO A 51 8.75 -14.00 -9.51
C PRO A 51 10.07 -14.03 -10.33
N PHE A 52 10.13 -14.84 -11.39
CA PHE A 52 11.24 -15.02 -12.32
C PHE A 52 10.76 -15.22 -13.76
#